data_AF-A0A2V1B8G4-F1
#
_entry.id   AF-A0A2V1B8G4-F1
#
_cell.length_a   1.000
_cell.length_b   1.000
_cell.length_c   1.000
_cell.angle_alpha   90.00
_cell.angle_beta   90.00
_cell.angle_gamma   90.00
#
_symmetry.space_group_name_H-M   'P 1'
#
loop_
_entity.id
_entity.type
_entity.pdbx_description
1 polymer ?
#
loop_
_entity_poly.entity_id
_entity_poly.type
_entity_poly.pdbx_seq_one_letter_code
_entity_poly.pdbx_strand_id
1 'polypeptide(L)'
;MSRALRSSLEFLKKKRVLESNSRMQKVAKGQGIPGTRATPTQAGNNDKKIGSRLDNGETFTKDRKQYKRYKFQVNRGADEQEFEGASRQEFS
;
A
#
# COMPACT_ATOMS: atom_id res chain seq x y z
N MET A 1 -12.54 -2.41 -11.72
CA MET A 1 -11.43 -2.94 -10.88
C MET A 1 -11.73 -4.38 -10.55
N SER A 2 -10.77 -5.30 -10.77
CA SER A 2 -10.93 -6.73 -10.49
C SER A 2 -11.03 -7.00 -8.98
N ARG A 3 -11.65 -8.12 -8.59
CA ARG A 3 -11.77 -8.52 -7.16
C ARG A 3 -10.39 -8.68 -6.50
N ALA A 4 -9.41 -9.25 -7.21
CA ALA A 4 -8.04 -9.42 -6.73
C ALA A 4 -7.39 -8.08 -6.36
N LEU A 5 -7.56 -7.04 -7.19
CA LEU A 5 -6.98 -5.72 -6.95
C LEU A 5 -7.63 -5.02 -5.74
N ARG A 6 -8.94 -5.20 -5.52
CA ARG A 6 -9.62 -4.72 -4.31
C ARG A 6 -9.12 -5.44 -3.06
N SER A 7 -8.95 -6.76 -3.12
CA SER A 7 -8.42 -7.55 -2.00
C SER A 7 -6.99 -7.11 -1.63
N SER A 8 -6.12 -6.96 -2.63
CA SER A 8 -4.75 -6.47 -2.41
C SER A 8 -4.71 -5.07 -1.80
N LEU A 9 -5.59 -4.16 -2.24
CA LEU A 9 -5.70 -2.83 -1.65
C LEU A 9 -6.16 -2.88 -0.17
N GLU A 10 -7.17 -3.70 0.14
CA GLU A 10 -7.65 -3.86 1.51
C GLU A 10 -6.58 -4.49 2.41
N PHE A 11 -5.84 -5.47 1.92
CA PHE A 11 -4.72 -6.06 2.64
C PHE A 11 -3.62 -5.02 2.89
N LEU A 12 -3.23 -4.26 1.87
CA LEU A 12 -2.23 -3.20 2.00
C LEU A 12 -2.65 -2.16 3.04
N LYS A 13 -3.91 -1.70 2.98
CA LYS A 13 -4.48 -0.74 3.94
C LYS A 13 -4.48 -1.31 5.36
N LYS A 14 -5.11 -2.46 5.58
CA LYS A 14 -5.28 -3.04 6.92
C LYS A 14 -3.94 -3.47 7.51
N LYS A 15 -3.19 -4.32 6.80
CA LYS A 15 -2.00 -4.98 7.34
C LYS A 15 -0.74 -4.15 7.23
N ARG A 16 -0.59 -3.25 6.25
CA ARG A 16 0.67 -2.50 6.07
C ARG A 16 0.60 -1.04 6.49
N VAL A 17 -0.59 -0.44 6.49
CA VAL A 17 -0.77 0.96 6.90
C VAL A 17 -1.39 1.06 8.30
N LEU A 18 -2.53 0.39 8.54
CA LEU A 18 -3.35 0.62 9.74
C LEU A 18 -3.00 -0.28 10.94
N GLU A 19 -2.43 -1.46 10.73
CA GLU A 19 -2.07 -2.42 11.79
C GLU A 19 -1.08 -1.83 12.82
N SER A 20 -0.28 -0.85 12.43
CA SER A 20 0.77 -0.29 13.29
C SER A 20 0.72 1.23 13.31
N ASN A 21 0.58 1.79 14.51
CA ASN A 21 0.57 3.23 14.73
C ASN A 21 1.82 3.92 14.17
N SER A 22 3.00 3.29 14.25
CA SER A 22 4.23 3.86 13.71
C SER A 22 4.21 3.92 12.18
N ARG A 23 3.68 2.89 11.51
CA ARG A 23 3.52 2.85 10.04
C ARG A 23 2.49 3.87 9.58
N MET A 24 1.35 3.95 10.27
CA MET A 24 0.32 4.96 10.02
C MET A 24 0.89 6.37 10.16
N GLN A 25 1.59 6.66 11.26
CA GLN A 25 2.22 7.97 11.48
C GLN A 25 3.25 8.30 10.40
N LYS A 26 4.03 7.32 9.92
CA LYS A 26 5.00 7.52 8.83
C LYS A 26 4.33 7.95 7.54
N VAL A 27 3.20 7.32 7.19
CA VAL A 27 2.39 7.71 6.03
C VAL A 27 1.73 9.07 6.25
N ALA A 28 1.14 9.31 7.41
CA ALA A 28 0.47 10.58 7.72
C ALA A 28 1.44 11.77 7.73
N LYS A 29 2.67 11.57 8.21
CA LYS A 29 3.74 12.59 8.19
C LYS A 29 4.28 12.89 6.79
N GLY A 30 3.85 12.15 5.75
CA GLY A 30 4.29 12.42 4.39
C GLY A 30 5.76 12.10 4.14
N GLN A 31 6.40 11.29 5.00
CA GLN A 31 7.84 11.05 4.94
C GLN A 31 8.22 10.31 3.65
N GLY A 32 9.13 10.92 2.87
CA GLY A 32 9.68 10.33 1.66
C GLY A 32 9.66 11.27 0.45
N ILE A 33 10.64 11.06 -0.43
CA ILE A 33 10.85 11.82 -1.66
C ILE A 33 9.87 11.31 -2.75
N PRO A 34 9.24 12.18 -3.54
CA PRO A 34 8.45 11.74 -4.69
C PRO A 34 9.22 10.74 -5.57
N GLY A 35 8.54 9.68 -6.00
CA GLY A 35 9.15 8.59 -6.78
C GLY A 35 9.75 7.46 -5.95
N THR A 36 9.87 7.60 -4.62
CA THR A 36 10.34 6.50 -3.76
C THR A 36 9.19 5.70 -3.19
N ARG A 37 9.45 4.43 -2.86
CA ARG A 37 8.45 3.56 -2.22
C ARG A 37 8.11 4.07 -0.82
N ALA A 38 6.82 4.24 -0.54
CA ALA A 38 6.33 4.67 0.77
C ALA A 38 6.11 3.47 1.70
N THR A 39 5.41 2.44 1.20
CA THR A 39 5.10 1.21 1.93
C THR A 39 4.53 0.16 0.97
N PRO A 40 4.73 -1.15 1.21
CA PRO A 40 5.59 -1.75 2.22
C PRO A 40 7.07 -1.64 1.84
N THR A 41 7.95 -1.70 2.84
CA THR A 41 9.40 -1.80 2.56
C THR A 41 9.66 -3.04 1.73
N GLN A 42 10.45 -2.91 0.67
CA GLN A 42 10.85 -4.04 -0.14
C GLN A 42 11.75 -4.95 0.70
N ALA A 43 11.22 -6.09 1.08
CA ALA A 43 11.92 -7.08 1.89
C ALA A 43 11.42 -8.48 1.52
N GLY A 44 12.35 -9.36 1.10
CA GLY A 44 12.04 -10.74 0.72
C GLY A 44 10.89 -10.86 -0.29
N ASN A 45 10.00 -11.82 -0.07
CA ASN A 45 8.86 -12.12 -0.96
C ASN A 45 7.63 -11.23 -0.74
N ASN A 46 7.76 -10.10 -0.02
CA ASN A 46 6.63 -9.22 0.27
C ASN A 46 5.96 -8.67 -0.99
N ASP A 47 6.73 -8.42 -2.05
CA ASP A 47 6.17 -7.84 -3.27
C ASP A 47 5.22 -8.81 -3.99
N LYS A 48 5.52 -10.12 -3.93
CA LYS A 48 4.66 -11.19 -4.43
C LYS A 48 3.44 -11.42 -3.53
N LYS A 49 3.66 -11.49 -2.21
CA LYS A 49 2.61 -11.76 -1.20
C LYS A 49 1.60 -10.64 -0.98
N ILE A 50 1.99 -9.37 -1.18
CA ILE A 50 1.11 -8.20 -0.96
C ILE A 50 0.51 -7.71 -2.27
N GLY A 51 1.25 -7.87 -3.38
CA GLY A 51 0.75 -7.62 -4.72
C GLY A 51 0.58 -6.17 -5.10
N SER A 52 0.67 -5.28 -4.13
CA SER A 52 0.57 -3.85 -4.34
C SER A 52 1.43 -3.08 -3.35
N ARG A 53 1.66 -1.82 -3.70
CA ARG A 53 2.46 -0.88 -2.94
C ARG A 53 1.93 0.55 -3.08
N LEU A 54 2.32 1.38 -2.13
CA LEU A 54 2.21 2.83 -2.21
C LEU A 54 3.58 3.43 -2.47
N ASP A 55 3.65 4.29 -3.48
CA ASP A 55 4.81 5.11 -3.77
C ASP A 55 4.50 6.56 -3.41
N ASN A 56 5.52 7.27 -2.91
CA ASN A 56 5.44 8.69 -2.61
C ASN A 56 5.21 9.46 -3.92
N GLY A 57 4.13 10.22 -3.98
CA GLY A 57 3.90 11.21 -5.01
C GLY A 57 4.37 12.60 -4.57
N GLU A 58 4.23 13.54 -5.50
CA GLU A 58 4.44 14.96 -5.23
C GLU A 58 3.43 15.49 -4.20
N THR A 59 3.88 16.47 -3.43
CA THR A 59 2.97 17.30 -2.64
C THR A 59 2.31 18.31 -3.57
N PHE A 60 1.02 18.54 -3.39
CA PHE A 60 0.28 19.55 -4.14
C PHE A 60 -0.59 20.36 -3.19
N THR A 61 -0.80 21.62 -3.52
CA THR A 61 -1.67 22.52 -2.75
C THR A 61 -3.02 22.62 -3.42
N LYS A 62 -4.09 22.40 -2.67
CA LYS A 62 -5.47 22.61 -3.11
C LYS A 62 -6.23 23.30 -1.98
N ASP A 63 -7.00 24.33 -2.27
CA ASP A 63 -7.82 25.05 -1.28
C ASP A 63 -7.01 25.51 -0.04
N ARG A 64 -5.80 26.05 -0.28
CA ARG A 64 -4.82 26.46 0.76
C ARG A 64 -4.36 25.35 1.71
N LYS A 65 -4.67 24.09 1.41
CA LYS A 65 -4.20 22.91 2.14
C LYS A 65 -3.17 22.15 1.31
N GLN A 66 -2.08 21.75 1.97
CA GLN A 66 -1.06 20.92 1.33
C GLN A 66 -1.45 19.44 1.48
N TYR A 67 -1.45 18.73 0.36
CA TYR A 67 -1.75 17.31 0.29
C TYR A 67 -0.53 16.55 -0.20
N LYS A 68 -0.19 15.44 0.48
CA LYS A 68 0.77 14.47 -0.03
C LYS A 68 0.02 13.47 -0.91
N ARG A 69 0.42 13.32 -2.17
CA ARG A 69 -0.11 12.27 -3.03
C ARG A 69 0.60 10.96 -2.74
N TYR A 70 -0.15 9.86 -2.76
CA TYR A 70 0.40 8.51 -2.79
C TYR A 70 -0.09 7.82 -4.07
N LYS A 71 0.82 7.13 -4.76
CA LYS A 71 0.51 6.36 -5.98
C LYS A 71 0.37 4.90 -5.60
N PHE A 72 -0.82 4.34 -5.79
CA PHE A 72 -1.03 2.90 -5.67
C PHE A 72 -0.50 2.21 -6.93
N GLN A 73 0.40 1.25 -6.76
CA GLN A 73 0.95 0.44 -7.85
C GLN A 73 0.78 -1.04 -7.55
N VAL A 74 0.39 -1.81 -8.55
CA VAL A 74 0.40 -3.27 -8.50
C VAL A 74 1.82 -3.75 -8.78
N ASN A 75 2.33 -4.67 -7.98
CA ASN A 75 3.66 -5.24 -8.17
C ASN A 75 3.64 -6.21 -9.37
N ARG A 76 4.68 -6.15 -10.20
CA ARG A 76 4.84 -7.05 -11.35
C ARG A 76 5.15 -8.47 -10.83
N GLY A 77 4.33 -9.45 -11.21
CA GLY A 77 4.46 -10.84 -10.72
C GLY A 77 3.76 -11.09 -9.38
N ALA A 78 2.76 -10.27 -9.04
CA ALA A 78 1.82 -10.52 -7.97
C ALA A 78 0.96 -11.76 -8.32
N ASP A 79 1.08 -12.86 -7.58
CA ASP A 79 0.31 -14.09 -7.82
C ASP A 79 -1.15 -13.87 -7.42
N GLU A 80 -2.08 -13.89 -8.38
CA GLU A 80 -3.52 -13.67 -8.14
C GLU A 80 -4.10 -14.66 -7.11
N GLN A 81 -3.53 -15.86 -6.98
CA GLN A 81 -3.94 -16.89 -6.01
C GLN A 81 -3.54 -16.57 -4.56
N GLU A 82 -2.46 -15.80 -4.33
CA GLU A 82 -1.96 -15.54 -2.97
C GLU A 82 -2.79 -14.47 -2.23
N PHE A 83 -3.40 -13.52 -2.95
CA PHE A 83 -4.28 -12.50 -2.34
C PHE A 83 -5.65 -13.04 -1.94
N GLU A 84 -6.13 -14.07 -2.62
CA GLU A 84 -7.43 -14.67 -2.32
C GLU A 84 -7.34 -15.56 -1.06
N GLY A 85 -6.26 -16.34 -0.91
CA GLY A 85 -5.99 -17.16 0.27
C GLY A 85 -5.73 -16.35 1.55
N ALA A 86 -4.95 -15.26 1.46
CA ALA A 86 -4.69 -14.37 2.59
C ALA A 86 -5.96 -13.62 3.07
N SER A 87 -6.92 -13.41 2.17
CA SER A 87 -8.23 -12.85 2.53
C SER A 87 -9.16 -13.91 3.14
N ARG A 88 -9.16 -15.15 2.65
CA ARG A 88 -10.03 -16.21 3.19
C ARG A 88 -9.64 -16.73 4.57
N GLN A 89 -8.34 -16.75 4.92
CA GLN A 89 -7.89 -17.26 6.23
C GLN A 89 -8.16 -16.31 7.39
N GLU A 90 -8.40 -15.02 7.14
CA GLU A 90 -8.54 -14.01 8.21
C GLU A 90 -9.97 -13.46 8.39
N PHE A 91 -10.94 -14.02 7.66
CA PHE A 91 -12.37 -13.74 7.83
C PHE A 91 -13.17 -14.99 8.27
N SER A 92 -12.51 -16.00 8.84
CA SER A 92 -13.16 -17.14 9.50
C SER A 92 -13.14 -16.99 11.02
#